data_AF-A0A0H4BIC0-F1
#
_entry.id   AF-A0A0H4BIC0-F1
#
_cell.length_a   1.000
_cell.length_b   1.000
_cell.length_c   1.000
_cell.angle_alpha   90.00
_cell.angle_beta   90.00
_cell.angle_gamma   90.00
#
_symmetry.space_group_name_H-M   'P 1'
#
loop_
_entity.id
_entity.type
_entity.pdbx_description
1 polymer ?
#
loop_
_entity_poly.entity_id
_entity_poly.type
_entity_poly.pdbx_seq_one_letter_code
_entity_poly.pdbx_strand_id
1 'polypeptide(L)'
;MSTNKTSSGFGAESKWNNPVSFQKKGASNQKAALTIGEFLKNSCDQMAIGVGPRSHADCPHRVTSECYSPDDNASLDDVIAAAYRQVFGNAHVMDFERCKELEAQLRNGELTVRDFVRGLAKSSFYKQRFFTAVGPQRGIDLNIKHLLGRAPHSQAEVSAKIALQAEHGQEAVIDSIVDSAEYLEVFGSDVVPYARAWSSPADLATSAFPLLAAIQKSFAGSDSARGGSSNLISSYASGLAPRINVPSESIGVKPTPSFAAGRFASRAPGVTSGKDGAPMRGDSYVFFGLGQREQETYQRCPGDSTDQLNALIRASYKQVMGNPHLMEFERAITAESKYIDGYLSTREFVRALGLSAEYKRRFFETNAPYRFIELNFKHFLGRAPKSQAEISEHTKILAESGYEAEICSYVDSVEYQTTFGEDTVPFARILSENGRSQVAFNRHLKLAEGYAASDTVQTGSSLVTSVATDTVPGGWSSTTTRINRTGTQSGAADPTKKRFRIVVSAQAARSRQRTAGNTYLVSGKDMSSQMKYIHSRGGKILSITEVM
;
A
#
# COMPACT_ATOMS: atom_id res chain seq x y z
N MET A 1 -10.92 -43.82 9.42
CA MET A 1 -11.48 -42.46 9.28
C MET A 1 -10.59 -41.67 8.33
N SER A 2 -10.94 -41.67 7.04
CA SER A 2 -10.19 -41.01 5.97
C SER A 2 -11.07 -39.93 5.35
N THR A 3 -11.06 -38.72 5.91
CA THR A 3 -11.66 -37.53 5.28
C THR A 3 -10.95 -36.25 5.74
N ASN A 4 -9.62 -36.21 5.69
CA ASN A 4 -8.93 -34.93 5.56
C ASN A 4 -8.92 -34.59 4.07
N LYS A 5 -10.02 -34.07 3.54
CA LYS A 5 -9.98 -33.38 2.26
C LYS A 5 -9.14 -32.12 2.50
N THR A 6 -7.88 -32.17 2.09
CA THR A 6 -7.04 -30.99 1.92
C THR A 6 -7.82 -30.00 1.06
N SER A 7 -7.94 -28.74 1.47
CA SER A 7 -8.50 -27.73 0.57
C SER A 7 -7.55 -27.60 -0.62
N SER A 8 -7.97 -28.11 -1.77
CA SER A 8 -7.42 -27.80 -3.07
C SER A 8 -7.30 -26.27 -3.13
N GLY A 9 -6.08 -25.73 -3.08
CA GLY A 9 -5.82 -24.29 -2.91
C GLY A 9 -6.51 -23.40 -3.95
N PHE A 10 -6.29 -22.08 -3.86
CA PHE A 10 -6.84 -21.12 -4.80
C PHE A 10 -6.59 -21.52 -6.26
N GLY A 11 -7.66 -21.79 -7.03
CA GLY A 11 -7.57 -22.18 -8.43
C GLY A 11 -7.36 -23.69 -8.71
N ALA A 12 -7.29 -24.55 -7.68
CA ALA A 12 -7.12 -25.99 -7.85
C ALA A 12 -8.43 -26.74 -8.22
N GLU A 13 -9.58 -26.17 -7.88
CA GLU A 13 -10.89 -26.60 -8.38
C GLU A 13 -11.48 -25.48 -9.24
N SER A 14 -11.60 -25.72 -10.53
CA SER A 14 -12.33 -24.85 -11.44
C SER A 14 -13.81 -25.22 -11.43
N LYS A 15 -14.70 -24.28 -11.75
CA LYS A 15 -16.13 -24.60 -11.96
C LYS A 15 -16.34 -25.44 -13.22
N TRP A 16 -15.29 -25.56 -14.02
CA TRP A 16 -15.31 -25.86 -15.43
C TRP A 16 -14.13 -26.80 -15.70
N ASN A 17 -14.34 -28.10 -15.58
CA ASN A 17 -13.29 -29.07 -15.92
C ASN A 17 -13.02 -29.09 -17.43
N ASN A 18 -14.05 -28.79 -18.25
CA ASN A 18 -14.00 -28.63 -19.70
C ASN A 18 -15.13 -27.65 -20.14
N PRO A 19 -15.01 -26.96 -21.30
CA PRO A 19 -16.08 -26.16 -21.87
C PRO A 19 -17.33 -27.03 -22.14
N VAL A 20 -18.50 -26.56 -21.72
CA VAL A 20 -19.79 -27.24 -21.96
C VAL A 20 -20.44 -26.60 -23.18
N SER A 21 -20.83 -27.43 -24.14
CA SER A 21 -21.45 -26.99 -25.40
C SER A 21 -22.63 -27.88 -25.77
N PHE A 22 -23.57 -27.32 -26.53
CA PHE A 22 -24.73 -28.04 -27.04
C PHE A 22 -25.14 -27.43 -28.38
N GLN A 23 -25.38 -28.28 -29.37
CA GLN A 23 -25.85 -27.85 -30.68
C GLN A 23 -26.90 -28.84 -31.18
N LYS A 24 -28.14 -28.36 -31.32
CA LYS A 24 -29.18 -29.15 -31.98
C LYS A 24 -28.97 -29.04 -33.49
N LYS A 25 -28.73 -30.18 -34.17
CA LYS A 25 -28.71 -30.26 -35.64
C LYS A 25 -30.12 -30.07 -36.21
N GLY A 26 -30.61 -28.84 -36.20
CA GLY A 26 -31.84 -28.42 -36.87
C GLY A 26 -31.52 -27.35 -37.90
N ALA A 27 -32.25 -27.34 -39.02
CA ALA A 27 -32.11 -26.33 -40.06
C ALA A 27 -32.25 -24.93 -39.43
N SER A 28 -31.15 -24.19 -39.36
CA SER A 28 -31.20 -22.79 -38.99
C SER A 28 -32.06 -22.08 -40.03
N ASN A 29 -33.32 -21.76 -39.68
CA ASN A 29 -34.07 -20.78 -40.45
C ASN A 29 -33.26 -19.48 -40.37
N GLN A 30 -32.51 -19.17 -41.43
CA GLN A 30 -31.76 -17.92 -41.53
C GLN A 30 -32.78 -16.78 -41.50
N LYS A 31 -33.04 -16.25 -40.31
CA LYS A 31 -33.85 -15.06 -40.14
C LYS A 31 -33.05 -13.88 -40.68
N ALA A 32 -33.71 -12.98 -41.40
CA ALA A 32 -33.11 -11.73 -41.83
C ALA A 32 -32.57 -10.97 -40.61
N ALA A 33 -31.34 -10.46 -40.70
CA ALA A 33 -30.74 -9.67 -39.62
C ALA A 33 -31.56 -8.38 -39.41
N LEU A 34 -32.10 -8.22 -38.21
CA LEU A 34 -32.88 -7.05 -37.81
C LEU A 34 -32.02 -6.00 -37.09
N THR A 35 -30.83 -6.39 -36.64
CA THR A 35 -29.89 -5.50 -35.94
C THR A 35 -28.49 -5.54 -36.55
N ILE A 36 -27.71 -4.48 -36.30
CA ILE A 36 -26.30 -4.41 -36.73
C ILE A 36 -25.50 -5.58 -36.13
N GLY A 37 -25.76 -5.96 -34.87
CA GLY A 37 -25.10 -7.09 -34.22
C GLY A 37 -25.39 -8.42 -34.90
N GLU A 38 -26.64 -8.67 -35.30
CA GLU A 38 -27.02 -9.87 -36.07
C GLU A 38 -26.38 -9.89 -37.47
N PHE A 39 -26.27 -8.74 -38.12
CA PHE A 39 -25.59 -8.64 -39.42
C PHE A 39 -24.09 -8.99 -39.31
N LEU A 40 -23.41 -8.40 -38.33
CA LEU A 40 -21.99 -8.70 -38.06
C LEU A 40 -21.77 -10.17 -37.72
N LYS A 41 -22.67 -10.76 -36.91
CA LYS A 41 -22.65 -12.19 -36.61
C LYS A 41 -22.78 -13.04 -37.87
N ASN A 42 -23.79 -12.77 -38.71
CA ASN A 42 -23.99 -13.53 -39.95
C ASN A 42 -22.76 -13.44 -40.85
N SER A 43 -22.09 -12.28 -40.88
CA SER A 43 -20.81 -12.13 -41.58
C SER A 43 -19.69 -12.96 -40.96
N CYS A 44 -19.60 -13.04 -39.63
CA CYS A 44 -18.64 -13.89 -38.92
C CYS A 44 -18.87 -15.38 -39.16
N ASP A 45 -20.12 -15.83 -39.07
CA ASP A 45 -20.51 -17.23 -39.29
C ASP A 45 -20.18 -17.67 -40.74
N GLN A 46 -20.36 -16.77 -41.72
CA GLN A 46 -19.98 -17.02 -43.12
C GLN A 46 -18.47 -17.20 -43.32
N MET A 47 -17.62 -16.60 -42.48
CA MET A 47 -16.16 -16.73 -42.56
C MET A 47 -15.64 -18.07 -42.02
N ALA A 48 -16.47 -18.87 -41.34
CA ALA A 48 -16.12 -20.18 -40.77
C ALA A 48 -14.81 -20.16 -39.95
N ILE A 49 -14.60 -19.09 -39.20
CA ILE A 49 -13.44 -18.92 -38.30
C ILE A 49 -13.55 -19.94 -37.17
N GLY A 50 -12.43 -20.54 -36.76
CA GLY A 50 -12.41 -21.44 -35.61
C GLY A 50 -12.84 -20.70 -34.34
N VAL A 51 -13.74 -21.31 -33.57
CA VAL A 51 -14.27 -20.76 -32.30
C VAL A 51 -13.49 -21.34 -31.14
N GLY A 52 -13.00 -20.49 -30.24
CA GLY A 52 -12.27 -20.88 -29.04
C GLY A 52 -11.22 -19.84 -28.62
N PRO A 53 -10.79 -19.85 -27.34
CA PRO A 53 -9.66 -19.03 -26.92
C PRO A 53 -8.37 -19.53 -27.59
N ARG A 54 -7.49 -18.60 -27.97
CA ARG A 54 -6.14 -18.90 -28.48
C ARG A 54 -5.23 -19.33 -27.33
N SER A 55 -5.41 -20.55 -26.85
CA SER A 55 -4.60 -21.12 -25.78
C SER A 55 -3.24 -21.58 -26.31
N HIS A 56 -2.15 -21.08 -25.72
CA HIS A 56 -0.79 -21.51 -26.07
C HIS A 56 -0.52 -22.98 -25.75
N ALA A 57 -1.30 -23.58 -24.84
CA ALA A 57 -1.16 -25.00 -24.48
C ALA A 57 -1.62 -25.93 -25.61
N ASP A 58 -2.63 -25.52 -26.37
CA ASP A 58 -3.29 -26.37 -27.37
C ASP A 58 -2.72 -26.14 -28.77
N CYS A 59 -2.51 -24.87 -29.16
CA CYS A 59 -1.79 -24.54 -30.37
C CYS A 59 -1.25 -23.09 -30.36
N PRO A 60 0.06 -22.86 -30.58
CA PRO A 60 0.63 -21.52 -30.61
C PRO A 60 0.24 -20.69 -31.86
N HIS A 61 -0.38 -21.29 -32.87
CA HIS A 61 -0.57 -20.68 -34.19
C HIS A 61 -2.02 -20.59 -34.69
N ARG A 62 -2.99 -21.26 -34.04
CA ARG A 62 -4.38 -21.28 -34.51
C ARG A 62 -5.35 -21.51 -33.35
N VAL A 63 -6.56 -20.96 -33.48
CA VAL A 63 -7.72 -21.40 -32.68
C VAL A 63 -8.08 -22.82 -33.07
N THR A 64 -7.98 -23.75 -32.13
CA THR A 64 -8.56 -25.09 -32.24
C THR A 64 -10.06 -24.95 -32.01
N SER A 65 -10.88 -25.41 -32.96
CA SER A 65 -12.33 -25.54 -32.74
C SER A 65 -12.56 -26.76 -31.84
N GLU A 66 -12.40 -26.60 -30.54
CA GLU A 66 -12.29 -27.73 -29.60
C GLU A 66 -13.62 -28.37 -29.21
N CYS A 67 -14.74 -27.70 -29.46
CA CYS A 67 -16.00 -28.12 -28.89
C CYS A 67 -16.79 -28.97 -29.89
N TYR A 68 -16.66 -30.30 -29.83
CA TYR A 68 -17.75 -31.16 -30.30
C TYR A 68 -18.99 -30.84 -29.48
N SER A 69 -20.02 -30.29 -30.11
CA SER A 69 -21.29 -29.97 -29.47
C SER A 69 -22.24 -31.17 -29.60
N PRO A 70 -22.47 -31.94 -28.53
CA PRO A 70 -23.45 -33.03 -28.54
C PRO A 70 -24.89 -32.51 -28.71
N ASP A 71 -25.75 -33.36 -29.24
CA ASP A 71 -27.19 -33.14 -29.42
C ASP A 71 -28.07 -33.95 -28.43
N ASP A 72 -27.44 -34.55 -27.42
CA ASP A 72 -28.11 -35.40 -26.42
C ASP A 72 -28.91 -34.58 -25.39
N ASN A 73 -30.06 -35.12 -24.94
CA ASN A 73 -30.86 -34.49 -23.88
C ASN A 73 -30.09 -34.31 -22.56
N ALA A 74 -29.19 -35.24 -22.22
CA ALA A 74 -28.35 -35.13 -21.02
C ALA A 74 -27.39 -33.93 -21.14
N SER A 75 -26.77 -33.74 -22.31
CA SER A 75 -25.89 -32.60 -22.56
C SER A 75 -26.63 -31.26 -22.53
N LEU A 76 -27.91 -31.24 -22.95
CA LEU A 76 -28.76 -30.07 -22.84
C LEU A 76 -29.05 -29.72 -21.37
N ASP A 77 -29.32 -30.71 -20.51
CA ASP A 77 -29.52 -30.47 -19.08
C ASP A 77 -28.24 -29.93 -18.42
N ASP A 78 -27.07 -30.45 -18.82
CA ASP A 78 -25.76 -29.97 -18.37
C ASP A 78 -25.50 -28.53 -18.81
N VAL A 79 -25.83 -28.17 -20.06
CA VAL A 79 -25.72 -26.79 -20.57
C VAL A 79 -26.62 -25.82 -19.80
N ILE A 80 -27.86 -26.22 -19.51
CA ILE A 80 -28.77 -25.40 -18.71
C ILE A 80 -28.15 -25.18 -17.32
N ALA A 81 -27.73 -26.24 -16.63
CA ALA A 81 -27.12 -26.14 -15.30
C ALA A 81 -25.82 -25.31 -15.30
N ALA A 82 -24.99 -25.47 -16.32
CA ALA A 82 -23.77 -24.69 -16.53
C ALA A 82 -24.07 -23.20 -16.74
N ALA A 83 -25.03 -22.86 -17.61
CA ALA A 83 -25.40 -21.48 -17.89
C ALA A 83 -25.92 -20.75 -16.65
N TYR A 84 -26.77 -21.38 -15.83
CA TYR A 84 -27.18 -20.79 -14.55
C TYR A 84 -25.99 -20.56 -13.60
N ARG A 85 -25.08 -21.54 -13.50
CA ARG A 85 -23.88 -21.44 -12.63
C ARG A 85 -22.89 -20.37 -13.09
N GLN A 86 -22.83 -20.11 -14.39
CA GLN A 86 -21.98 -19.06 -14.95
C GLN A 86 -22.60 -17.68 -14.75
N VAL A 87 -23.83 -17.48 -15.22
CA VAL A 87 -24.51 -16.18 -15.25
C VAL A 87 -24.81 -15.70 -13.83
N PHE A 88 -25.29 -16.57 -12.95
CA PHE A 88 -25.61 -16.19 -11.57
C PHE A 88 -24.46 -16.45 -10.59
N GLY A 89 -23.34 -16.98 -11.07
CA GLY A 89 -22.16 -17.28 -10.25
C GLY A 89 -22.47 -18.36 -9.21
N ASN A 90 -22.13 -18.11 -7.94
CA ASN A 90 -22.45 -19.03 -6.83
C ASN A 90 -23.77 -18.69 -6.13
N ALA A 91 -24.62 -17.88 -6.75
CA ALA A 91 -25.96 -17.70 -6.25
C ALA A 91 -26.74 -19.01 -6.40
N HIS A 92 -27.32 -19.48 -5.30
CA HIS A 92 -28.31 -20.54 -5.36
C HIS A 92 -29.56 -19.97 -6.04
N VAL A 93 -29.98 -20.57 -7.15
CA VAL A 93 -31.20 -20.23 -7.87
C VAL A 93 -32.26 -21.25 -7.47
N MET A 94 -33.36 -20.79 -6.91
CA MET A 94 -34.48 -21.67 -6.53
C MET A 94 -35.33 -22.03 -7.75
N ASP A 95 -36.07 -23.13 -7.70
CA ASP A 95 -36.87 -23.61 -8.84
C ASP A 95 -37.91 -22.61 -9.36
N PHE A 96 -38.40 -21.71 -8.50
CA PHE A 96 -39.35 -20.65 -8.89
C PHE A 96 -38.64 -19.42 -9.50
N GLU A 97 -37.34 -19.25 -9.24
CA GLU A 97 -36.52 -18.15 -9.79
C GLU A 97 -35.97 -18.51 -11.18
N ARG A 98 -36.06 -19.79 -11.58
CA ARG A 98 -35.64 -20.27 -12.90
C ARG A 98 -36.58 -19.80 -14.00
N CYS A 99 -36.02 -19.36 -15.11
CA CYS A 99 -36.75 -18.93 -16.29
C CYS A 99 -37.16 -20.14 -17.15
N LYS A 100 -38.26 -20.81 -16.75
CA LYS A 100 -38.77 -22.02 -17.44
C LYS A 100 -39.09 -21.80 -18.93
N GLU A 101 -39.53 -20.59 -19.29
CA GLU A 101 -39.82 -20.21 -20.68
C GLU A 101 -38.57 -20.28 -21.56
N LEU A 102 -37.46 -19.70 -21.08
CA LEU A 102 -36.18 -19.73 -21.80
C LEU A 102 -35.63 -21.15 -21.92
N GLU A 103 -35.81 -21.98 -20.88
CA GLU A 103 -35.42 -23.40 -20.91
C GLU A 103 -36.24 -24.19 -21.95
N ALA A 104 -37.54 -23.95 -22.02
CA ALA A 104 -38.41 -24.58 -23.00
C ALA A 104 -38.05 -24.17 -24.44
N GLN A 105 -37.78 -22.87 -24.67
CA GLN A 105 -37.35 -22.37 -25.97
C GLN A 105 -35.99 -22.96 -26.40
N LEU A 106 -35.05 -23.12 -25.47
CA LEU A 106 -33.78 -23.81 -25.74
C LEU A 106 -33.98 -25.29 -26.07
N ARG A 107 -34.83 -26.01 -25.31
CA ARG A 107 -35.20 -27.42 -25.59
C ARG A 107 -35.84 -27.61 -26.96
N ASN A 108 -36.71 -26.68 -27.34
CA ASN A 108 -37.35 -26.68 -28.65
C ASN A 108 -36.34 -26.40 -29.78
N GLY A 109 -35.23 -25.70 -29.48
CA GLY A 109 -34.23 -25.27 -30.45
C GLY A 109 -34.57 -23.92 -31.10
N GLU A 110 -35.44 -23.14 -30.46
CA GLU A 110 -35.78 -21.78 -30.90
C GLU A 110 -34.70 -20.76 -30.51
N LEU A 111 -33.93 -21.06 -29.46
CA LEU A 111 -32.81 -20.25 -28.98
C LEU A 111 -31.49 -21.01 -29.13
N THR A 112 -30.42 -20.26 -29.41
CA THR A 112 -29.04 -20.74 -29.26
C THR A 112 -28.59 -20.65 -27.79
N VAL A 113 -27.50 -21.33 -27.41
CA VAL A 113 -26.94 -21.25 -26.05
C VAL A 113 -26.57 -19.80 -25.70
N ARG A 114 -26.04 -19.06 -26.67
CA ARG A 114 -25.77 -17.63 -26.55
C ARG A 114 -27.04 -16.81 -26.26
N ASP A 115 -28.11 -17.02 -27.02
CA ASP A 115 -29.35 -16.25 -26.85
C ASP A 115 -30.06 -16.64 -25.53
N PHE A 116 -29.90 -17.89 -25.07
CA PHE A 116 -30.29 -18.31 -23.73
C PHE A 116 -29.51 -17.57 -22.64
N VAL A 117 -28.18 -17.48 -22.74
CA VAL A 117 -27.34 -16.69 -21.81
C VAL A 117 -27.72 -15.21 -21.81
N ARG A 118 -28.00 -14.64 -23.00
CA ARG A 118 -28.52 -13.27 -23.14
C ARG A 118 -29.84 -13.09 -22.39
N GLY A 119 -30.79 -14.03 -22.54
CA GLY A 119 -32.06 -14.03 -21.83
C GLY A 119 -31.89 -14.08 -20.30
N LEU A 120 -31.01 -14.97 -19.80
CA LEU A 120 -30.71 -15.06 -18.36
C LEU A 120 -30.14 -13.77 -17.80
N ALA A 121 -29.21 -13.11 -18.51
CA ALA A 121 -28.63 -11.84 -18.07
C ALA A 121 -29.64 -10.68 -18.11
N LYS A 122 -30.64 -10.72 -18.99
CA LYS A 122 -31.73 -9.72 -19.05
C LYS A 122 -32.84 -9.96 -18.02
N SER A 123 -32.85 -11.11 -17.36
CA SER A 123 -33.86 -11.46 -16.35
C SER A 123 -33.94 -10.44 -15.22
N SER A 124 -35.14 -10.28 -14.66
CA SER A 124 -35.35 -9.44 -13.47
C SER A 124 -34.51 -9.90 -12.28
N PHE A 125 -34.33 -11.22 -12.13
CA PHE A 125 -33.52 -11.83 -11.07
C PHE A 125 -32.04 -11.43 -11.18
N TYR A 126 -31.46 -11.45 -12.39
CA TYR A 126 -30.09 -10.97 -12.62
C TYR A 126 -29.95 -9.48 -12.29
N LYS A 127 -30.88 -8.66 -12.79
CA LYS A 127 -30.91 -7.20 -12.56
C LYS A 127 -30.97 -6.86 -11.07
N GLN A 128 -31.78 -7.56 -10.29
CA GLN A 128 -31.92 -7.29 -8.86
C GLN A 128 -30.61 -7.48 -8.08
N ARG A 129 -29.81 -8.49 -8.45
CA ARG A 129 -28.60 -8.88 -7.71
C ARG A 129 -27.33 -8.17 -8.18
N PHE A 130 -27.18 -7.99 -9.49
CA PHE A 130 -25.92 -7.53 -10.09
C PHE A 130 -26.01 -6.15 -10.74
N PHE A 131 -27.19 -5.53 -10.73
CA PHE A 131 -27.38 -4.17 -11.22
C PHE A 131 -27.92 -3.25 -10.12
N THR A 132 -29.11 -3.50 -9.57
CA THR A 132 -29.71 -2.58 -8.59
C THR A 132 -29.01 -2.57 -7.23
N ALA A 133 -28.38 -3.68 -6.84
CA ALA A 133 -27.73 -3.83 -5.53
C ALA A 133 -26.26 -3.36 -5.50
N VAL A 134 -25.67 -3.02 -6.65
CA VAL A 134 -24.24 -2.71 -6.78
C VAL A 134 -24.03 -1.37 -7.49
N GLY A 135 -22.89 -0.72 -7.27
CA GLY A 135 -22.53 0.50 -7.99
C GLY A 135 -22.24 0.22 -9.47
N PRO A 136 -22.37 1.20 -10.37
CA PRO A 136 -22.23 1.01 -11.83
C PRO A 136 -20.94 0.31 -12.25
N GLN A 137 -19.79 0.72 -11.68
CA GLN A 137 -18.50 0.06 -11.96
C GLN A 137 -18.48 -1.41 -11.56
N ARG A 138 -19.02 -1.75 -10.38
CA ARG A 138 -19.10 -3.14 -9.91
C ARG A 138 -20.06 -3.95 -10.78
N GLY A 139 -21.18 -3.36 -11.22
CA GLY A 139 -22.12 -3.99 -12.13
C GLY A 139 -21.45 -4.36 -13.45
N ILE A 140 -20.72 -3.44 -14.06
CA ILE A 140 -19.96 -3.71 -15.30
C ILE A 140 -18.88 -4.78 -15.10
N ASP A 141 -18.11 -4.73 -14.00
CA ASP A 141 -17.12 -5.77 -13.67
C ASP A 141 -17.76 -7.17 -13.62
N LEU A 142 -18.94 -7.26 -13.00
CA LEU A 142 -19.67 -8.52 -12.88
C LEU A 142 -20.26 -8.96 -14.23
N ASN A 143 -20.81 -8.05 -15.02
CA ASN A 143 -21.32 -8.38 -16.36
C ASN A 143 -20.22 -8.96 -17.26
N ILE A 144 -19.04 -8.33 -17.29
CA ILE A 144 -17.90 -8.82 -18.06
C ILE A 144 -17.42 -10.17 -17.50
N LYS A 145 -17.39 -10.36 -16.19
CA LYS A 145 -17.06 -11.65 -15.57
C LYS A 145 -18.05 -12.75 -15.97
N HIS A 146 -19.35 -12.50 -15.87
CA HIS A 146 -20.39 -13.50 -16.11
C HIS A 146 -20.54 -13.84 -17.60
N LEU A 147 -20.39 -12.86 -18.49
CA LEU A 147 -20.62 -13.06 -19.93
C LEU A 147 -19.34 -13.36 -20.72
N LEU A 148 -18.20 -12.74 -20.38
CA LEU A 148 -16.93 -12.94 -21.09
C LEU A 148 -15.92 -13.80 -20.32
N GLY A 149 -16.17 -14.11 -19.05
CA GLY A 149 -15.30 -14.97 -18.26
C GLY A 149 -13.95 -14.34 -17.89
N ARG A 150 -13.80 -13.02 -18.04
CA ARG A 150 -12.59 -12.27 -17.74
C ARG A 150 -12.89 -11.03 -16.89
N ALA A 151 -11.85 -10.35 -16.42
CA ALA A 151 -11.99 -9.00 -15.87
C ALA A 151 -11.93 -7.96 -17.01
N PRO A 152 -12.45 -6.73 -16.81
CA PRO A 152 -12.19 -5.63 -17.73
C PRO A 152 -10.69 -5.35 -17.85
N HIS A 153 -10.24 -4.95 -19.03
CA HIS A 153 -8.83 -4.70 -19.32
C HIS A 153 -8.36 -3.37 -18.74
N SER A 154 -9.21 -2.35 -18.77
CA SER A 154 -8.84 -0.98 -18.40
C SER A 154 -10.03 -0.19 -17.88
N GLN A 155 -9.73 0.94 -17.23
CA GLN A 155 -10.75 1.90 -16.81
C GLN A 155 -11.55 2.44 -18.00
N ALA A 156 -10.95 2.53 -19.19
CA ALA A 156 -11.61 3.03 -20.40
C ALA A 156 -12.74 2.10 -20.86
N GLU A 157 -12.52 0.78 -20.80
CA GLU A 157 -13.56 -0.22 -21.12
C GLU A 157 -14.74 -0.10 -20.14
N VAL A 158 -14.45 0.03 -18.84
CA VAL A 158 -15.48 0.21 -17.81
C VAL A 158 -16.25 1.51 -18.02
N SER A 159 -15.56 2.64 -18.29
CA SER A 159 -16.22 3.92 -18.52
C SER A 159 -17.10 3.92 -19.78
N ALA A 160 -16.67 3.27 -20.86
CA ALA A 160 -17.45 3.18 -22.09
C ALA A 160 -18.76 2.40 -21.86
N LYS A 161 -18.70 1.29 -21.11
CA LYS A 161 -19.90 0.52 -20.78
C LYS A 161 -20.82 1.25 -19.79
N ILE A 162 -20.27 2.06 -18.87
CA ILE A 162 -21.07 2.91 -17.98
C ILE A 162 -21.80 4.00 -18.77
N ALA A 163 -21.15 4.62 -19.75
CA ALA A 163 -21.79 5.60 -20.63
C ALA A 163 -22.96 4.96 -21.39
N LEU A 164 -22.73 3.79 -22.00
CA LEU A 164 -23.77 3.03 -22.69
C LEU A 164 -24.93 2.65 -21.73
N GLN A 165 -24.60 2.23 -20.51
CA GLN A 165 -25.58 1.92 -19.47
C GLN A 165 -26.45 3.13 -19.10
N ALA A 166 -25.86 4.33 -19.08
CA ALA A 166 -26.57 5.56 -18.76
C ALA A 166 -27.50 6.02 -19.89
N GLU A 167 -27.09 5.82 -21.15
CA GLU A 167 -27.85 6.26 -22.33
C GLU A 167 -28.98 5.28 -22.72
N HIS A 168 -28.70 3.98 -22.66
CA HIS A 168 -29.57 2.94 -23.22
C HIS A 168 -30.01 1.88 -22.21
N GLY A 169 -29.57 1.98 -20.95
CA GLY A 169 -29.91 1.05 -19.89
C GLY A 169 -29.10 -0.25 -19.92
N GLN A 170 -29.44 -1.16 -19.00
CA GLN A 170 -28.68 -2.39 -18.74
C GLN A 170 -28.79 -3.43 -19.86
N GLU A 171 -29.94 -3.50 -20.54
CA GLU A 171 -30.15 -4.49 -21.61
C GLU A 171 -29.24 -4.22 -22.80
N ALA A 172 -29.05 -2.96 -23.16
CA ALA A 172 -28.11 -2.55 -24.20
C ALA A 172 -26.66 -2.91 -23.84
N VAL A 173 -26.28 -2.82 -22.56
CA VAL A 173 -24.95 -3.26 -22.10
C VAL A 173 -24.78 -4.75 -22.34
N ILE A 174 -25.77 -5.57 -21.97
CA ILE A 174 -25.74 -7.02 -22.17
C ILE A 174 -25.63 -7.35 -23.66
N ASP A 175 -26.46 -6.73 -24.49
CA ASP A 175 -26.42 -6.93 -25.95
C ASP A 175 -25.05 -6.55 -26.52
N SER A 176 -24.51 -5.40 -26.11
CA SER A 176 -23.17 -4.95 -26.54
C SER A 176 -22.01 -5.87 -26.12
N ILE A 177 -22.21 -6.73 -25.11
CA ILE A 177 -21.22 -7.71 -24.66
C ILE A 177 -21.41 -9.03 -25.42
N VAL A 178 -22.65 -9.51 -25.55
CA VAL A 178 -22.97 -10.78 -26.23
C VAL A 178 -22.76 -10.70 -27.74
N ASP A 179 -22.99 -9.52 -28.34
CA ASP A 179 -22.77 -9.27 -29.77
C ASP A 179 -21.34 -8.79 -30.08
N SER A 180 -20.44 -8.77 -29.08
CA SER A 180 -19.05 -8.42 -29.29
C SER A 180 -18.33 -9.48 -30.12
N ALA A 181 -17.37 -9.04 -30.95
CA ALA A 181 -16.52 -9.94 -31.72
C ALA A 181 -15.76 -10.93 -30.82
N GLU A 182 -15.36 -10.49 -29.62
CA GLU A 182 -14.69 -11.35 -28.64
C GLU A 182 -15.58 -12.50 -28.17
N TYR A 183 -16.86 -12.23 -27.89
CA TYR A 183 -17.80 -13.28 -27.49
C TYR A 183 -17.96 -14.32 -28.61
N LEU A 184 -18.12 -13.84 -29.85
CA LEU A 184 -18.29 -14.69 -31.02
C LEU A 184 -17.07 -15.54 -31.32
N GLU A 185 -15.86 -14.97 -31.27
CA GLU A 185 -14.61 -15.71 -31.51
C GLU A 185 -14.37 -16.78 -30.44
N VAL A 186 -14.72 -16.51 -29.19
CA VAL A 186 -14.37 -17.40 -28.07
C VAL A 186 -15.43 -18.46 -27.79
N PHE A 187 -16.70 -18.10 -27.81
CA PHE A 187 -17.81 -18.98 -27.41
C PHE A 187 -18.75 -19.33 -28.58
N GLY A 188 -18.83 -18.48 -29.60
CA GLY A 188 -19.76 -18.68 -30.71
C GLY A 188 -21.23 -18.69 -30.25
N SER A 189 -22.06 -19.54 -30.86
CA SER A 189 -23.47 -19.69 -30.51
C SER A 189 -23.78 -20.81 -29.52
N ASP A 190 -22.87 -21.78 -29.39
CA ASP A 190 -23.18 -23.12 -28.84
C ASP A 190 -22.44 -23.43 -27.53
N VAL A 191 -21.44 -22.62 -27.16
CA VAL A 191 -20.63 -22.83 -25.95
C VAL A 191 -21.10 -21.94 -24.81
N VAL A 192 -21.24 -22.49 -23.61
CA VAL A 192 -21.53 -21.72 -22.41
C VAL A 192 -20.28 -20.93 -21.99
N PRO A 193 -20.38 -19.63 -21.64
CA PRO A 193 -19.23 -18.89 -21.16
C PRO A 193 -18.58 -19.51 -19.92
N TYR A 194 -17.26 -19.45 -19.85
CA TYR A 194 -16.47 -19.98 -18.73
C TYR A 194 -15.33 -19.03 -18.40
N ALA A 195 -14.71 -19.21 -17.22
CA ALA A 195 -13.61 -18.34 -16.78
C ALA A 195 -12.35 -18.56 -17.63
N ARG A 196 -11.81 -17.49 -18.24
CA ARG A 196 -10.72 -17.55 -19.23
C ARG A 196 -9.37 -17.12 -18.73
N ALA A 197 -9.30 -16.25 -17.72
CA ALA A 197 -8.01 -15.65 -17.34
C ALA A 197 -7.03 -16.64 -16.66
N TRP A 198 -7.44 -17.90 -16.42
CA TRP A 198 -6.63 -18.94 -15.79
C TRP A 198 -5.63 -19.60 -16.73
N SER A 199 -5.94 -19.69 -18.03
CA SER A 199 -5.11 -20.35 -19.04
C SER A 199 -4.22 -19.39 -19.85
N SER A 200 -4.16 -18.11 -19.45
CA SER A 200 -3.47 -17.03 -20.18
C SER A 200 -3.59 -17.11 -21.72
N PRO A 201 -4.80 -17.09 -22.29
CA PRO A 201 -4.98 -17.11 -23.74
C PRO A 201 -4.27 -15.94 -24.42
N ALA A 202 -3.86 -16.12 -25.69
CA ALA A 202 -3.39 -15.02 -26.52
C ALA A 202 -4.47 -13.92 -26.59
N ASP A 203 -4.01 -12.67 -26.67
CA ASP A 203 -4.79 -11.42 -26.56
C ASP A 203 -5.25 -11.01 -25.14
N LEU A 204 -5.03 -11.84 -24.11
CA LEU A 204 -5.22 -11.42 -22.71
C LEU A 204 -3.93 -10.90 -22.09
N ALA A 205 -3.99 -9.71 -21.50
CA ALA A 205 -2.88 -9.16 -20.72
C ALA A 205 -2.58 -10.05 -19.50
N THR A 206 -1.31 -10.14 -19.11
CA THR A 206 -0.90 -10.90 -17.90
C THR A 206 -1.57 -10.39 -16.62
N SER A 207 -1.99 -9.11 -16.60
CA SER A 207 -2.79 -8.52 -15.52
C SER A 207 -4.24 -9.02 -15.46
N ALA A 208 -4.76 -9.65 -16.51
CA ALA A 208 -6.12 -10.19 -16.52
C ALA A 208 -6.31 -11.30 -15.46
N PHE A 209 -5.29 -12.13 -15.24
CA PHE A 209 -5.28 -13.16 -14.19
C PHE A 209 -5.45 -12.58 -12.78
N PRO A 210 -4.58 -11.68 -12.28
CA PRO A 210 -4.74 -11.11 -10.95
C PRO A 210 -6.00 -10.26 -10.82
N LEU A 211 -6.44 -9.57 -11.88
CA LEU A 211 -7.70 -8.82 -11.89
C LEU A 211 -8.90 -9.76 -11.72
N LEU A 212 -8.99 -10.83 -12.54
CA LEU A 212 -10.08 -11.81 -12.42
C LEU A 212 -10.04 -12.52 -11.06
N ALA A 213 -8.84 -12.89 -10.60
CA ALA A 213 -8.62 -13.47 -9.28
C ALA A 213 -9.12 -12.55 -8.15
N ALA A 214 -8.91 -11.24 -8.26
CA ALA A 214 -9.41 -10.28 -7.29
C ALA A 214 -10.95 -10.17 -7.31
N ILE A 215 -11.59 -10.26 -8.49
CA ILE A 215 -13.06 -10.31 -8.58
C ILE A 215 -13.60 -11.64 -8.02
N GLN A 216 -12.98 -12.78 -8.33
CA GLN A 216 -13.46 -14.12 -7.99
C GLN A 216 -13.13 -14.55 -6.54
N LYS A 217 -11.93 -14.25 -6.01
CA LYS A 217 -11.27 -14.67 -4.73
C LYS A 217 -11.40 -16.13 -4.27
N SER A 218 -12.57 -16.74 -4.32
CA SER A 218 -12.78 -18.12 -3.86
C SER A 218 -13.85 -18.79 -4.71
N PHE A 219 -13.68 -20.09 -4.91
CA PHE A 219 -14.62 -20.92 -5.64
C PHE A 219 -16.03 -20.91 -5.05
N ALA A 220 -16.17 -20.85 -3.72
CA ALA A 220 -17.46 -20.90 -3.02
C ALA A 220 -18.07 -19.52 -2.71
N GLY A 221 -17.36 -18.42 -3.01
CA GLY A 221 -17.83 -17.07 -2.69
C GLY A 221 -18.94 -16.60 -3.62
N SER A 222 -20.07 -16.14 -3.08
CA SER A 222 -21.11 -15.46 -3.87
C SER A 222 -20.68 -14.04 -4.22
N ASP A 223 -20.92 -13.60 -5.46
CA ASP A 223 -20.58 -12.26 -5.92
C ASP A 223 -21.41 -11.16 -5.22
N SER A 224 -22.63 -11.48 -4.80
CA SER A 224 -23.50 -10.59 -4.02
C SER A 224 -23.01 -10.39 -2.58
N ALA A 225 -22.27 -11.35 -2.02
CA ALA A 225 -21.75 -11.26 -0.65
C ALA A 225 -20.51 -10.34 -0.52
N ARG A 226 -20.06 -9.74 -1.62
CA ARG A 226 -18.75 -9.08 -1.73
C ARG A 226 -18.80 -7.55 -1.77
N GLY A 227 -19.91 -6.98 -1.34
CA GLY A 227 -20.14 -5.54 -1.30
C GLY A 227 -20.51 -4.95 -2.67
N GLY A 228 -21.00 -3.71 -2.63
CA GLY A 228 -21.51 -3.01 -3.81
C GLY A 228 -20.46 -2.25 -4.63
N SER A 229 -19.23 -2.10 -4.13
CA SER A 229 -18.15 -1.35 -4.80
C SER A 229 -17.21 -2.27 -5.59
N SER A 230 -16.57 -1.72 -6.62
CA SER A 230 -15.57 -2.46 -7.39
C SER A 230 -14.28 -2.62 -6.59
N ASN A 231 -13.72 -3.84 -6.63
CA ASN A 231 -12.41 -4.14 -6.02
C ASN A 231 -11.23 -3.70 -6.89
N LEU A 232 -11.50 -3.27 -8.13
CA LEU A 232 -10.48 -3.00 -9.15
C LEU A 232 -10.20 -1.51 -9.34
N ILE A 233 -11.00 -0.62 -8.75
CA ILE A 233 -10.88 0.84 -8.91
C ILE A 233 -9.47 1.34 -8.59
N SER A 234 -8.92 0.91 -7.45
CA SER A 234 -7.55 1.32 -7.06
C SER A 234 -6.49 0.72 -7.98
N SER A 235 -6.72 -0.50 -8.49
CA SER A 235 -5.81 -1.18 -9.41
C SER A 235 -5.78 -0.48 -10.76
N TYR A 236 -6.93 -0.09 -11.29
CA TYR A 236 -7.02 0.67 -12.53
C TYR A 236 -6.44 2.08 -12.39
N ALA A 237 -6.67 2.75 -11.25
CA ALA A 237 -6.12 4.09 -11.01
C ALA A 237 -4.59 4.10 -10.84
N SER A 238 -4.01 3.06 -10.25
CA SER A 238 -2.57 2.96 -10.00
C SER A 238 -1.78 2.22 -11.07
N GLY A 239 -2.45 1.56 -12.02
CA GLY A 239 -1.83 0.67 -13.00
C GLY A 239 -1.19 -0.58 -12.38
N LEU A 240 -1.42 -0.84 -11.09
CA LEU A 240 -0.84 -1.96 -10.36
C LEU A 240 -1.86 -3.09 -10.22
N ALA A 241 -1.44 -4.31 -10.56
CA ALA A 241 -2.26 -5.50 -10.37
C ALA A 241 -2.61 -5.69 -8.88
N PRO A 242 -3.87 -6.03 -8.56
CA PRO A 242 -4.27 -6.27 -7.18
C PRO A 242 -3.54 -7.49 -6.62
N ARG A 243 -3.26 -7.49 -5.31
CA ARG A 243 -2.73 -8.67 -4.64
C ARG A 243 -3.78 -9.79 -4.67
N ILE A 244 -3.34 -10.98 -5.07
CA ILE A 244 -4.17 -12.18 -5.03
C ILE A 244 -4.29 -12.62 -3.57
N ASN A 245 -5.49 -12.51 -3.02
CA ASN A 245 -5.79 -13.04 -1.69
C ASN A 245 -6.05 -14.54 -1.83
N VAL A 246 -5.10 -15.36 -1.40
CA VAL A 246 -5.34 -16.78 -1.18
C VAL A 246 -6.42 -16.95 -0.08
N PRO A 247 -7.46 -17.77 -0.30
CA PRO A 247 -8.42 -18.12 0.75
C PRO A 247 -7.66 -18.60 1.97
N SER A 248 -8.08 -18.19 3.17
CA SER A 248 -7.59 -18.84 4.38
C SER A 248 -8.03 -20.29 4.36
N GLU A 249 -7.08 -21.22 4.36
CA GLU A 249 -7.36 -22.61 4.72
C GLU A 249 -8.11 -22.63 6.06
N SER A 250 -9.07 -23.53 6.22
CA SER A 250 -9.71 -23.81 7.50
C SER A 250 -8.78 -24.64 8.40
N ILE A 251 -7.52 -24.26 8.49
CA ILE A 251 -6.55 -24.79 9.43
C ILE A 251 -6.25 -23.68 10.41
N GLY A 252 -6.69 -23.90 11.66
CA GLY A 252 -6.26 -23.24 12.89
C GLY A 252 -6.34 -21.72 12.88
N VAL A 253 -7.22 -21.17 13.73
CA VAL A 253 -7.16 -19.80 14.29
C VAL A 253 -6.08 -18.93 13.64
N LYS A 254 -6.42 -18.19 12.57
CA LYS A 254 -5.49 -17.19 12.04
C LYS A 254 -5.23 -16.21 13.18
N PRO A 255 -3.99 -16.11 13.69
CA PRO A 255 -3.68 -15.04 14.60
C PRO A 255 -3.91 -13.74 13.81
N THR A 256 -4.72 -12.84 14.36
CA THR A 256 -4.89 -11.51 13.79
C THR A 256 -3.49 -10.89 13.56
N PRO A 257 -3.29 -9.99 12.58
CA PRO A 257 -1.98 -9.35 12.35
C PRO A 257 -1.40 -8.71 13.63
N SER A 258 -2.26 -8.37 14.59
CA SER A 258 -1.92 -8.05 15.97
C SER A 258 -1.16 -9.15 16.71
N PHE A 259 -1.53 -10.41 16.59
CA PHE A 259 -0.87 -11.53 17.27
C PHE A 259 0.43 -11.98 16.58
N ALA A 260 0.48 -12.01 15.24
CA ALA A 260 1.72 -12.35 14.50
C ALA A 260 2.83 -11.29 14.66
N ALA A 261 2.46 -10.03 14.95
CA ALA A 261 3.41 -8.94 15.20
C ALA A 261 3.64 -8.65 16.70
N GLY A 262 3.07 -9.45 17.63
CA GLY A 262 3.11 -9.15 19.07
C GLY A 262 2.46 -7.79 19.44
N ARG A 263 1.63 -7.24 18.55
CA ARG A 263 0.92 -5.97 18.71
C ARG A 263 -0.44 -6.23 19.34
N PHE A 264 -0.49 -6.24 20.66
CA PHE A 264 -1.75 -6.05 21.36
C PHE A 264 -2.34 -4.70 20.94
N ALA A 265 -3.61 -4.68 20.56
CA ALA A 265 -4.32 -3.41 20.41
C ALA A 265 -4.29 -2.71 21.77
N SER A 266 -3.67 -1.54 21.84
CA SER A 266 -3.72 -0.72 23.05
C SER A 266 -5.20 -0.48 23.37
N ARG A 267 -5.63 -0.90 24.57
CA ARG A 267 -6.96 -0.59 25.09
C ARG A 267 -7.17 0.91 24.91
N ALA A 268 -8.30 1.32 24.32
CA ALA A 268 -8.62 2.74 24.19
C ALA A 268 -8.39 3.41 25.54
N PRO A 269 -7.56 4.47 25.63
CA PRO A 269 -7.24 5.09 26.90
C PRO A 269 -8.53 5.64 27.51
N GLY A 270 -9.07 4.93 28.50
CA GLY A 270 -10.27 5.37 29.21
C GLY A 270 -9.93 6.62 30.03
N VAL A 271 -10.79 7.64 29.94
CA VAL A 271 -10.87 8.88 30.75
C VAL A 271 -9.58 9.69 31.04
N THR A 272 -8.39 9.23 30.62
CA THR A 272 -7.10 9.91 30.80
C THR A 272 -6.59 10.57 29.52
N SER A 273 -7.45 10.69 28.50
CA SER A 273 -7.23 11.62 27.39
C SER A 273 -7.61 13.03 27.83
N GLY A 274 -6.76 13.66 28.64
CA GLY A 274 -6.80 15.10 28.82
C GLY A 274 -6.63 15.75 27.46
N LYS A 275 -7.69 16.38 26.94
CA LYS A 275 -7.66 17.25 25.76
C LYS A 275 -6.98 18.59 26.11
N ASP A 276 -5.90 18.55 26.87
CA ASP A 276 -5.24 19.73 27.42
C ASP A 276 -4.06 20.08 26.51
N GLY A 277 -4.40 20.60 25.34
CA GLY A 277 -3.45 21.31 24.49
C GLY A 277 -3.23 22.71 25.04
N ALA A 278 -2.38 22.86 26.05
CA ALA A 278 -1.82 24.15 26.43
C ALA A 278 -0.31 24.13 26.13
N PRO A 279 0.20 25.03 25.27
CA PRO A 279 1.61 25.08 24.93
C PRO A 279 2.41 25.62 26.13
N MET A 280 3.23 24.77 26.75
CA MET A 280 4.26 25.20 27.70
C MET A 280 5.37 25.93 26.93
N ARG A 281 5.65 27.19 27.27
CA ARG A 281 6.94 27.82 26.95
C ARG A 281 7.99 27.19 27.85
N GLY A 282 8.93 26.47 27.25
CA GLY A 282 10.23 26.16 27.87
C GLY A 282 10.33 24.81 28.59
N ASP A 283 10.00 23.71 27.93
CA ASP A 283 10.45 22.40 28.41
C ASP A 283 10.90 21.48 27.26
N SER A 284 11.84 20.62 27.63
CA SER A 284 12.61 19.56 26.98
C SER A 284 11.89 18.58 26.02
N TYR A 285 10.66 18.87 25.61
CA TYR A 285 10.01 18.27 24.44
C TYR A 285 10.46 18.99 23.16
N VAL A 286 11.73 18.79 22.80
CA VAL A 286 12.17 19.00 21.41
C VAL A 286 11.64 17.83 20.60
N PHE A 287 10.34 17.87 20.28
CA PHE A 287 9.83 17.12 19.15
C PHE A 287 10.54 17.68 17.91
N PHE A 288 11.39 16.89 17.28
CA PHE A 288 11.73 17.22 15.91
C PHE A 288 10.50 16.92 15.04
N GLY A 289 10.11 17.92 14.24
CA GLY A 289 9.00 17.82 13.30
C GLY A 289 8.10 19.05 13.35
N LEU A 290 8.43 20.06 12.54
CA LEU A 290 7.63 21.26 12.22
C LEU A 290 7.43 22.34 13.31
N GLY A 291 7.63 22.05 14.60
CA GLY A 291 7.45 23.03 15.67
C GLY A 291 8.61 24.04 15.83
N GLN A 292 9.83 23.62 15.54
CA GLN A 292 11.02 24.46 15.53
C GLN A 292 11.26 24.88 14.08
N ARG A 293 10.76 26.06 13.68
CA ARG A 293 10.82 26.54 12.29
C ARG A 293 12.25 26.86 11.84
N GLU A 294 13.15 27.06 12.79
CA GLU A 294 14.56 27.38 12.56
C GLU A 294 15.42 26.33 13.25
N GLN A 295 16.24 25.65 12.46
CA GLN A 295 17.26 24.74 12.96
C GLN A 295 18.50 25.54 13.32
N GLU A 296 19.08 25.27 14.49
CA GLU A 296 20.35 25.87 14.89
C GLU A 296 21.44 25.46 13.90
N THR A 297 22.09 26.46 13.32
CA THR A 297 23.23 26.30 12.43
C THR A 297 24.50 26.58 13.20
N TYR A 298 25.49 25.71 13.02
CA TYR A 298 26.79 25.81 13.69
C TYR A 298 27.82 26.14 12.61
N GLN A 299 28.44 27.31 12.72
CA GLN A 299 29.48 27.77 11.80
C GLN A 299 30.73 28.10 12.59
N ARG A 300 31.88 27.69 12.05
CA ARG A 300 33.19 28.06 12.58
C ARG A 300 33.50 29.52 12.26
N CYS A 301 33.91 30.28 13.26
CA CYS A 301 34.31 31.68 13.12
C CYS A 301 35.79 31.88 13.54
N PRO A 302 36.49 32.85 12.94
CA PRO A 302 37.83 33.21 13.40
C PRO A 302 37.79 33.69 14.86
N GLY A 303 38.58 33.04 15.73
CA GLY A 303 38.68 33.39 17.15
C GLY A 303 37.72 32.62 18.09
N ASP A 304 37.11 31.54 17.63
CA ASP A 304 36.26 30.67 18.46
C ASP A 304 36.97 30.18 19.72
N SER A 305 36.26 30.17 20.85
CA SER A 305 36.77 29.62 22.11
C SER A 305 36.83 28.10 22.08
N THR A 306 37.61 27.50 22.98
CA THR A 306 37.71 26.04 23.12
C THR A 306 36.33 25.38 23.34
N ASP A 307 35.43 26.05 24.06
CA ASP A 307 34.09 25.53 24.32
C ASP A 307 33.20 25.57 23.07
N GLN A 308 33.34 26.61 22.24
CA GLN A 308 32.64 26.72 20.96
C GLN A 308 33.14 25.66 19.95
N LEU A 309 34.45 25.45 19.89
CA LEU A 309 35.04 24.38 19.08
C LEU A 309 34.55 23.00 19.51
N ASN A 310 34.47 22.74 20.82
CA ASN A 310 33.91 21.51 21.36
C ASN A 310 32.42 21.34 21.02
N ALA A 311 31.64 22.43 21.00
CA ALA A 311 30.24 22.40 20.55
C ALA A 311 30.12 22.08 19.06
N LEU A 312 30.95 22.69 18.20
CA LEU A 312 31.04 22.40 16.76
C LEU A 312 31.40 20.92 16.49
N ILE A 313 32.37 20.38 17.23
CA ILE A 313 32.75 18.96 17.14
C ILE A 313 31.55 18.07 17.49
N ARG A 314 30.88 18.33 18.61
CA ARG A 314 29.69 17.56 19.03
C ARG A 314 28.55 17.65 18.01
N ALA A 315 28.30 18.83 17.44
CA ALA A 315 27.29 19.02 16.40
C ALA A 315 27.64 18.23 15.13
N SER A 316 28.91 18.24 14.71
CA SER A 316 29.40 17.51 13.54
C SER A 316 29.24 16.01 13.71
N TYR A 317 29.63 15.45 14.86
CA TYR A 317 29.39 14.04 15.15
C TYR A 317 27.91 13.70 15.20
N LYS A 318 27.08 14.53 15.83
CA LYS A 318 25.64 14.30 15.91
C LYS A 318 25.00 14.21 14.53
N GLN A 319 25.39 15.08 13.62
CA GLN A 319 24.90 15.10 12.25
C GLN A 319 25.42 13.91 11.44
N VAL A 320 26.75 13.75 11.35
CA VAL A 320 27.38 12.75 10.48
C VAL A 320 27.10 11.34 11.00
N MET A 321 27.18 11.11 12.30
CA MET A 321 26.95 9.77 12.86
C MET A 321 25.47 9.42 13.05
N GLY A 322 24.52 10.32 12.76
CA GLY A 322 23.09 10.03 12.84
C GLY A 322 22.52 9.94 14.25
N ASN A 323 23.01 10.79 15.16
CA ASN A 323 22.60 10.91 16.57
C ASN A 323 22.73 9.66 17.49
N PRO A 324 23.79 8.83 17.39
CA PRO A 324 24.06 7.78 18.36
C PRO A 324 24.85 8.33 19.55
N HIS A 325 24.80 7.61 20.67
CA HIS A 325 25.78 7.80 21.75
C HIS A 325 27.12 7.21 21.30
N LEU A 326 28.11 8.08 21.08
CA LEU A 326 29.48 7.69 20.74
C LEU A 326 30.31 7.53 22.01
N MET A 327 31.08 6.44 22.07
CA MET A 327 32.07 6.24 23.12
C MET A 327 33.37 6.98 22.79
N GLU A 328 34.21 7.25 23.79
CA GLU A 328 35.47 8.00 23.58
C GLU A 328 36.41 7.32 22.57
N PHE A 329 36.46 5.99 22.55
CA PHE A 329 37.30 5.23 21.61
C PHE A 329 36.77 5.24 20.17
N GLU A 330 35.48 5.53 19.97
CA GLU A 330 34.85 5.60 18.63
C GLU A 330 35.06 6.97 17.97
N ARG A 331 35.61 7.94 18.72
CA ARG A 331 35.87 9.29 18.22
C ARG A 331 37.16 9.32 17.41
N ALA A 332 37.14 10.05 16.31
CA ALA A 332 38.31 10.33 15.48
C ALA A 332 39.19 11.42 16.12
N ILE A 333 39.87 11.10 17.22
CA ILE A 333 40.67 12.06 18.02
C ILE A 333 41.71 12.79 17.16
N THR A 334 42.34 12.09 16.21
CA THR A 334 43.33 12.70 15.30
C THR A 334 42.72 13.78 14.40
N ALA A 335 41.48 13.60 13.95
CA ALA A 335 40.77 14.60 13.16
C ALA A 335 40.30 15.78 14.03
N GLU A 336 39.89 15.51 15.28
CA GLU A 336 39.50 16.54 16.24
C GLU A 336 40.66 17.49 16.57
N SER A 337 41.84 16.95 16.89
CA SER A 337 43.03 17.78 17.16
C SER A 337 43.38 18.67 15.98
N LYS A 338 43.40 18.11 14.75
CA LYS A 338 43.66 18.88 13.54
C LYS A 338 42.61 19.97 13.28
N TYR A 339 41.35 19.72 13.64
CA TYR A 339 40.28 20.70 13.52
C TYR A 339 40.40 21.82 14.57
N ILE A 340 40.74 21.50 15.81
CA ILE A 340 40.98 22.46 16.89
C ILE A 340 42.17 23.38 16.56
N ASP A 341 43.27 22.80 16.09
CA ASP A 341 44.47 23.55 15.66
C ASP A 341 44.24 24.36 14.38
N GLY A 342 43.12 24.12 13.68
CA GLY A 342 42.74 24.82 12.47
C GLY A 342 43.40 24.36 11.18
N TYR A 343 44.05 23.20 11.18
CA TYR A 343 44.56 22.57 9.95
C TYR A 343 43.44 22.04 9.04
N LEU A 344 42.26 21.74 9.59
CA LEU A 344 41.08 21.31 8.83
C LEU A 344 39.99 22.38 8.85
N SER A 345 39.33 22.61 7.72
CA SER A 345 38.04 23.30 7.67
C SER A 345 36.92 22.40 8.20
N THR A 346 35.73 22.95 8.45
CA THR A 346 34.57 22.15 8.89
C THR A 346 34.20 21.10 7.84
N ARG A 347 34.30 21.44 6.55
CA ARG A 347 34.12 20.49 5.44
C ARG A 347 35.13 19.35 5.48
N GLU A 348 36.42 19.66 5.61
CA GLU A 348 37.49 18.66 5.69
C GLU A 348 37.35 17.78 6.93
N PHE A 349 36.90 18.35 8.05
CA PHE A 349 36.60 17.59 9.26
C PHE A 349 35.41 16.63 9.04
N VAL A 350 34.31 17.08 8.41
CA VAL A 350 33.18 16.23 8.03
C VAL A 350 33.61 15.10 7.10
N ARG A 351 34.50 15.37 6.13
CA ARG A 351 35.08 14.33 5.27
C ARG A 351 35.86 13.31 6.09
N ALA A 352 36.72 13.75 7.00
CA ALA A 352 37.47 12.86 7.88
C ALA A 352 36.55 11.99 8.76
N LEU A 353 35.41 12.52 9.22
CA LEU A 353 34.41 11.73 9.96
C LEU A 353 33.74 10.67 9.07
N GLY A 354 33.38 11.00 7.83
CA GLY A 354 32.81 10.05 6.87
C GLY A 354 33.78 8.95 6.45
N LEU A 355 35.07 9.25 6.36
CA LEU A 355 36.12 8.29 6.04
C LEU A 355 36.60 7.46 7.24
N SER A 356 36.10 7.75 8.44
CA SER A 356 36.47 7.01 9.64
C SER A 356 36.01 5.54 9.59
N ALA A 357 36.76 4.67 10.24
CA ALA A 357 36.42 3.24 10.34
C ALA A 357 35.06 3.02 11.03
N GLU A 358 34.70 3.88 11.99
CA GLU A 358 33.43 3.78 12.71
C GLU A 358 32.22 4.11 11.84
N TYR A 359 32.31 5.14 10.97
CA TYR A 359 31.24 5.44 10.03
C TYR A 359 31.04 4.27 9.05
N LYS A 360 32.15 3.74 8.51
CA LYS A 360 32.11 2.59 7.59
C LYS A 360 31.45 1.36 8.22
N ARG A 361 31.85 0.98 9.44
CA ARG A 361 31.29 -0.17 10.16
C ARG A 361 29.77 -0.02 10.40
N ARG A 362 29.35 1.18 10.82
CA ARG A 362 27.94 1.45 11.17
C ARG A 362 27.04 1.55 9.94
N PHE A 363 27.50 2.23 8.89
CA PHE A 363 26.63 2.59 7.77
C PHE A 363 26.86 1.82 6.50
N PHE A 364 28.10 1.44 6.19
CA PHE A 364 28.43 0.73 4.97
C PHE A 364 28.33 -0.79 5.14
N GLU A 365 28.92 -1.33 6.20
CA GLU A 365 28.96 -2.80 6.42
C GLU A 365 27.62 -3.38 6.89
N THR A 366 26.83 -2.58 7.62
CA THR A 366 25.60 -3.06 8.27
C THR A 366 24.33 -2.85 7.41
N ASN A 367 24.35 -1.93 6.44
CA ASN A 367 23.14 -1.54 5.70
C ASN A 367 23.12 -2.04 4.26
N ALA A 368 21.91 -2.13 3.68
CA ALA A 368 21.77 -2.37 2.25
C ALA A 368 22.30 -1.16 1.43
N PRO A 369 22.83 -1.36 0.21
CA PRO A 369 23.43 -0.28 -0.59
C PRO A 369 22.52 0.94 -0.79
N TYR A 370 21.22 0.73 -1.04
CA TYR A 370 20.25 1.81 -1.17
C TYR A 370 20.05 2.59 0.13
N ARG A 371 20.07 1.91 1.28
CA ARG A 371 19.95 2.55 2.60
C ARG A 371 21.21 3.37 2.92
N PHE A 372 22.38 2.84 2.58
CA PHE A 372 23.65 3.54 2.75
C PHE A 372 23.64 4.87 1.97
N ILE A 373 23.27 4.85 0.69
CA ILE A 373 23.15 6.06 -0.13
C ILE A 373 22.11 7.02 0.46
N GLU A 374 20.92 6.54 0.83
CA GLU A 374 19.89 7.38 1.49
C GLU A 374 20.41 8.10 2.74
N LEU A 375 21.22 7.40 3.55
CA LEU A 375 21.83 7.95 4.76
C LEU A 375 22.93 8.95 4.44
N ASN A 376 23.76 8.71 3.43
CA ASN A 376 24.78 9.68 3.01
C ASN A 376 24.16 11.01 2.56
N PHE A 377 23.07 10.96 1.78
CA PHE A 377 22.29 12.15 1.44
C PHE A 377 21.76 12.88 2.69
N LYS A 378 21.36 12.14 3.72
CA LYS A 378 20.90 12.71 4.98
C LYS A 378 22.04 13.33 5.80
N HIS A 379 23.16 12.61 5.96
CA HIS A 379 24.28 13.00 6.81
C HIS A 379 25.07 14.16 6.23
N PHE A 380 25.43 14.10 4.94
CA PHE A 380 26.29 15.10 4.30
C PHE A 380 25.49 16.24 3.65
N LEU A 381 24.39 15.92 2.96
CA LEU A 381 23.61 16.94 2.22
C LEU A 381 22.37 17.42 2.97
N GLY A 382 22.04 16.82 4.11
CA GLY A 382 20.89 17.21 4.92
C GLY A 382 19.54 16.95 4.25
N ARG A 383 19.46 16.16 3.18
CA ARG A 383 18.23 15.94 2.40
C ARG A 383 18.03 14.47 2.02
N ALA A 384 16.90 14.14 1.40
CA ALA A 384 16.70 12.83 0.76
C ALA A 384 17.13 12.88 -0.72
N PRO A 385 17.38 11.71 -1.35
CA PRO A 385 17.53 11.62 -2.81
C PRO A 385 16.29 12.14 -3.55
N LYS A 386 16.50 12.93 -4.60
CA LYS A 386 15.42 13.54 -5.41
C LYS A 386 14.86 12.58 -6.44
N SER A 387 15.70 11.76 -7.05
CA SER A 387 15.31 10.87 -8.15
C SER A 387 16.13 9.58 -8.14
N GLN A 388 15.65 8.59 -8.90
CA GLN A 388 16.39 7.34 -9.09
C GLN A 388 17.72 7.55 -9.81
N ALA A 389 17.86 8.64 -10.59
CA ALA A 389 19.10 8.97 -11.28
C ALA A 389 20.24 9.29 -10.29
N GLU A 390 19.99 10.11 -9.26
CA GLU A 390 20.98 10.41 -8.21
C GLU A 390 21.45 9.12 -7.51
N ILE A 391 20.52 8.22 -7.16
CA ILE A 391 20.88 6.94 -6.53
C ILE A 391 21.71 6.06 -7.47
N SER A 392 21.35 6.03 -8.75
CA SER A 392 22.08 5.25 -9.74
C SER A 392 23.52 5.75 -9.95
N GLU A 393 23.75 7.06 -9.86
CA GLU A 393 25.07 7.68 -9.99
C GLU A 393 25.97 7.29 -8.82
N HIS A 394 25.51 7.47 -7.58
CA HIS A 394 26.30 7.07 -6.40
C HIS A 394 26.51 5.56 -6.32
N THR A 395 25.56 4.76 -6.80
CA THR A 395 25.77 3.30 -6.91
C THR A 395 26.89 2.95 -7.89
N LYS A 396 27.02 3.67 -9.00
CA LYS A 396 28.13 3.49 -9.96
C LYS A 396 29.45 3.93 -9.36
N ILE A 397 29.51 5.11 -8.75
CA ILE A 397 30.72 5.62 -8.08
C ILE A 397 31.21 4.61 -7.03
N LEU A 398 30.30 4.09 -6.20
CA LEU A 398 30.62 3.09 -5.19
C LEU A 398 31.19 1.80 -5.80
N ALA A 399 30.63 1.35 -6.92
CA ALA A 399 31.05 0.13 -7.59
C ALA A 399 32.41 0.27 -8.31
N GLU A 400 32.67 1.43 -8.92
CA GLU A 400 33.85 1.66 -9.76
C GLU A 400 35.04 2.23 -8.97
N SER A 401 34.78 3.21 -8.09
CA SER A 401 35.81 3.99 -7.40
C SER A 401 35.92 3.68 -5.90
N GLY A 402 34.99 2.88 -5.37
CA GLY A 402 35.01 2.42 -3.99
C GLY A 402 34.42 3.41 -2.98
N TYR A 403 34.58 3.08 -1.69
CA TYR A 403 33.93 3.77 -0.58
C TYR A 403 34.40 5.23 -0.39
N GLU A 404 35.71 5.47 -0.46
CA GLU A 404 36.26 6.81 -0.19
C GLU A 404 35.81 7.82 -1.24
N ALA A 405 35.82 7.42 -2.51
CA ALA A 405 35.33 8.23 -3.62
C ALA A 405 33.83 8.54 -3.50
N GLU A 406 33.04 7.58 -3.00
CA GLU A 406 31.61 7.79 -2.77
C GLU A 406 31.36 8.86 -1.70
N ILE A 407 32.08 8.84 -0.57
CA ILE A 407 31.98 9.88 0.46
C ILE A 407 32.45 11.24 -0.07
N CYS A 408 33.59 11.29 -0.77
CA CYS A 408 34.10 12.53 -1.35
C CYS A 408 33.11 13.14 -2.36
N SER A 409 32.39 12.32 -3.13
CA SER A 409 31.41 12.80 -4.11
C SER A 409 30.31 13.69 -3.52
N TYR A 410 29.88 13.46 -2.26
CA TYR A 410 28.91 14.32 -1.60
C TYR A 410 29.53 15.61 -1.07
N VAL A 411 30.69 15.52 -0.44
CA VAL A 411 31.36 16.65 0.21
C VAL A 411 31.92 17.64 -0.83
N ASP A 412 32.38 17.13 -1.96
CA ASP A 412 32.91 17.92 -3.08
C ASP A 412 31.83 18.36 -4.08
N SER A 413 30.57 18.02 -3.80
CA SER A 413 29.46 18.43 -4.65
C SER A 413 29.28 19.95 -4.62
N VAL A 414 28.91 20.52 -5.77
CA VAL A 414 28.55 21.95 -5.89
C VAL A 414 27.39 22.31 -4.97
N GLU A 415 26.48 21.36 -4.71
CA GLU A 415 25.39 21.54 -3.78
C GLU A 415 25.90 21.76 -2.35
N TYR A 416 26.80 20.88 -1.86
CA TYR A 416 27.39 21.02 -0.52
C TYR A 416 28.08 22.37 -0.36
N GLN A 417 28.90 22.77 -1.34
CA GLN A 417 29.62 24.05 -1.29
C GLN A 417 28.67 25.25 -1.27
N THR A 418 27.59 25.20 -2.04
CA THR A 418 26.61 26.30 -2.11
C THR A 418 25.78 26.41 -0.82
N THR A 419 25.46 25.28 -0.18
CA THR A 419 24.59 25.27 1.01
C THR A 419 25.34 25.45 2.32
N PHE A 420 26.51 24.83 2.48
CA PHE A 420 27.26 24.82 3.74
C PHE A 420 28.60 25.57 3.65
N GLY A 421 29.22 25.59 2.47
CA GLY A 421 30.56 26.16 2.29
C GLY A 421 31.62 25.36 3.06
N GLU A 422 32.68 26.06 3.51
CA GLU A 422 33.83 25.43 4.19
C GLU A 422 33.66 25.31 5.70
N ASP A 423 32.95 26.26 6.32
CA ASP A 423 32.97 26.48 7.77
C ASP A 423 31.69 26.07 8.49
N THR A 424 30.61 25.79 7.76
CA THR A 424 29.31 25.42 8.34
C THR A 424 29.17 23.92 8.49
N VAL A 425 28.73 23.46 9.66
CA VAL A 425 28.39 22.06 9.90
C VAL A 425 27.10 21.71 9.14
N PRO A 426 27.03 20.56 8.43
CA PRO A 426 25.81 20.16 7.77
C PRO A 426 24.63 20.06 8.75
N PHE A 427 23.45 20.42 8.27
CA PHE A 427 22.22 20.39 9.04
C PHE A 427 21.07 19.86 8.19
N ALA A 428 20.02 19.39 8.84
CA ALA A 428 18.87 18.85 8.14
C ALA A 428 18.11 19.97 7.41
N ARG A 429 17.97 19.84 6.09
CA ARG A 429 17.24 20.77 5.25
C ARG A 429 15.78 20.35 5.20
N ILE A 430 15.04 20.74 6.22
CA ILE A 430 13.63 20.38 6.37
C ILE A 430 12.74 21.42 5.69
N LEU A 431 13.12 22.70 5.68
CA LEU A 431 12.27 23.75 5.10
C LEU A 431 12.11 23.56 3.59
N SER A 432 10.96 24.02 3.09
CA SER A 432 10.72 24.05 1.65
C SER A 432 11.62 25.11 1.03
N GLU A 433 12.54 24.68 0.19
CA GLU A 433 13.45 25.53 -0.57
C GLU A 433 12.88 25.79 -1.96
N ASN A 434 13.21 26.92 -2.56
CA ASN A 434 12.84 27.23 -3.93
C ASN A 434 13.33 26.13 -4.89
N GLY A 435 12.41 25.50 -5.63
CA GLY A 435 12.72 24.43 -6.58
C GLY A 435 12.69 23.01 -6.01
N ARG A 436 12.37 22.81 -4.72
CA ARG A 436 12.24 21.46 -4.14
C ARG A 436 10.84 20.89 -4.36
N SER A 437 10.75 19.64 -4.82
CA SER A 437 9.46 18.96 -4.98
C SER A 437 8.85 18.60 -3.62
N GLN A 438 7.52 18.65 -3.53
CA GLN A 438 6.79 18.24 -2.33
C GLN A 438 7.08 16.78 -1.93
N VAL A 439 7.29 15.92 -2.93
CA VAL A 439 7.67 14.52 -2.70
C VAL A 439 9.05 14.43 -2.05
N ALA A 440 10.03 15.23 -2.47
CA ALA A 440 11.37 15.26 -1.86
C ALA A 440 11.37 15.79 -0.42
N PHE A 441 10.44 16.68 -0.07
CA PHE A 441 10.20 17.08 1.33
C PHE A 441 9.66 15.89 2.14
N ASN A 442 8.63 15.19 1.64
CA ASN A 442 8.06 14.02 2.32
C ASN A 442 9.05 12.85 2.49
N ARG A 443 9.91 12.62 1.48
CA ARG A 443 11.02 11.65 1.56
C ARG A 443 12.04 12.00 2.64
N HIS A 444 12.36 13.28 2.79
CA HIS A 444 13.27 13.71 3.84
C HIS A 444 12.66 13.54 5.24
N LEU A 445 11.39 13.89 5.42
CA LEU A 445 10.69 13.62 6.69
C LEU A 445 10.66 12.12 7.02
N LYS A 446 10.54 11.25 6.01
CA LYS A 446 10.58 9.80 6.23
C LYS A 446 11.93 9.32 6.76
N LEU A 447 13.04 9.93 6.32
CA LEU A 447 14.39 9.64 6.83
C LEU A 447 14.68 10.30 8.18
N ALA A 448 14.07 11.44 8.47
CA ALA A 448 14.28 12.21 9.68
C ALA A 448 13.22 11.86 10.76
N GLU A 449 13.41 10.72 11.43
CA GLU A 449 12.42 10.09 12.32
C GLU A 449 12.25 10.75 13.71
N GLY A 450 12.88 11.89 13.98
CA GLY A 450 12.74 12.61 15.25
C GLY A 450 14.08 13.02 15.88
N TYR A 451 14.03 13.82 16.97
CA TYR A 451 15.22 14.37 17.64
C TYR A 451 16.03 13.28 18.37
N ALA A 452 15.34 12.27 18.88
CA ALA A 452 15.94 11.14 19.62
C ALA A 452 16.10 9.88 18.77
N ALA A 453 15.78 9.95 17.47
CA ALA A 453 15.97 8.82 16.57
C ALA A 453 17.46 8.63 16.26
N SER A 454 17.87 7.36 16.12
CA SER A 454 19.20 6.97 15.65
C SER A 454 19.08 6.28 14.30
N ASP A 455 19.96 6.63 13.37
CA ASP A 455 19.92 6.10 11.99
C ASP A 455 20.37 4.64 11.88
N THR A 456 21.00 4.11 12.92
CA THR A 456 21.49 2.72 13.01
C THR A 456 20.39 1.69 13.25
N VAL A 457 19.14 2.10 13.52
CA VAL A 457 18.04 1.18 13.89
C VAL A 457 17.47 0.44 12.67
N GLN A 458 17.49 1.07 11.49
CA GLN A 458 16.92 0.51 10.27
C GLN A 458 18.01 0.27 9.22
N THR A 459 18.16 -0.99 8.82
CA THR A 459 19.17 -1.44 7.85
C THR A 459 18.67 -1.53 6.41
N GLY A 460 17.34 -1.60 6.23
CA GLY A 460 16.68 -1.59 4.93
C GLY A 460 16.39 -0.18 4.43
N SER A 461 16.30 -0.01 3.11
CA SER A 461 15.93 1.26 2.48
C SER A 461 14.50 1.65 2.85
N SER A 462 14.31 2.94 3.14
CA SER A 462 13.02 3.51 3.48
C SER A 462 12.33 4.19 2.29
N LEU A 463 13.08 4.49 1.22
CA LEU A 463 12.62 5.29 0.08
C LEU A 463 12.62 4.57 -1.27
N VAL A 464 13.15 3.34 -1.40
CA VAL A 464 13.26 2.63 -2.70
C VAL A 464 11.96 2.66 -3.51
N THR A 465 10.81 2.34 -2.89
CA THR A 465 9.52 2.37 -3.60
C THR A 465 9.10 3.79 -3.99
N SER A 466 9.28 4.75 -3.08
CA SER A 466 8.94 6.15 -3.30
C SER A 466 9.78 6.76 -4.43
N VAL A 467 11.07 6.47 -4.48
CA VAL A 467 11.99 6.98 -5.51
C VAL A 467 11.75 6.29 -6.86
N ALA A 468 11.47 4.99 -6.86
CA ALA A 468 11.20 4.26 -8.11
C ALA A 468 9.87 4.65 -8.77
N THR A 469 8.84 4.98 -7.98
CA THR A 469 7.48 5.25 -8.47
C THR A 469 7.10 6.73 -8.47
N ASP A 470 7.99 7.61 -7.99
CA ASP A 470 7.70 9.02 -7.71
C ASP A 470 6.44 9.28 -6.86
N THR A 471 6.09 8.32 -6.01
CA THR A 471 4.99 8.44 -5.06
C THR A 471 5.47 8.88 -3.68
N VAL A 472 4.56 9.44 -2.88
CA VAL A 472 4.86 9.85 -1.50
C VAL A 472 5.16 8.61 -0.64
N PRO A 473 6.26 8.60 0.15
CA PRO A 473 6.63 7.42 0.94
C PRO A 473 5.62 7.15 2.06
N GLY A 474 5.35 5.86 2.31
CA GLY A 474 4.44 5.43 3.36
C GLY A 474 4.90 5.83 4.76
N GLY A 475 3.98 6.33 5.59
CA GLY A 475 4.25 6.68 6.99
C GLY A 475 4.94 8.04 7.19
N TRP A 476 5.03 8.90 6.17
CA TRP A 476 5.52 10.28 6.32
C TRP A 476 4.65 11.10 7.31
N SER A 477 3.34 10.83 7.37
CA SER A 477 2.40 11.45 8.30
C SER A 477 2.42 10.84 9.71
N SER A 478 3.13 9.71 9.90
CA SER A 478 3.29 9.01 11.18
C SER A 478 4.61 9.34 11.88
N THR A 479 5.33 10.37 11.43
CA THR A 479 6.64 10.77 12.00
C THR A 479 6.51 11.21 13.48
N THR A 480 5.32 11.63 13.92
CA THR A 480 5.02 11.90 15.34
C THR A 480 4.65 10.65 16.15
N THR A 481 4.45 9.50 15.48
CA THR A 481 3.94 8.25 16.07
C THR A 481 4.81 7.03 15.75
N ARG A 482 6.05 7.23 15.33
CA ARG A 482 7.09 6.19 15.40
C ARG A 482 7.42 6.01 16.88
N ILE A 483 6.65 5.11 17.49
CA ILE A 483 6.84 4.42 18.77
C ILE A 483 8.29 4.62 19.26
N ASN A 484 8.48 5.58 20.16
CA ASN A 484 9.56 5.50 21.13
C ASN A 484 9.35 4.17 21.86
N ARG A 485 10.13 3.16 21.46
CA ARG A 485 10.21 1.83 22.09
C ARG A 485 8.88 1.08 22.19
N THR A 486 8.75 0.00 21.44
CA THR A 486 8.01 -1.16 21.91
C THR A 486 8.64 -1.59 23.24
N GLY A 487 8.07 -1.15 24.36
CA GLY A 487 8.38 -1.68 25.69
C GLY A 487 9.31 -0.87 26.61
N THR A 488 9.24 0.46 26.67
CA THR A 488 9.68 1.15 27.91
C THR A 488 8.50 1.60 28.74
N GLN A 489 8.00 0.63 29.51
CA GLN A 489 7.47 0.92 30.83
C GLN A 489 8.59 1.59 31.64
N SER A 490 8.26 2.57 32.49
CA SER A 490 9.15 3.00 33.56
C SER A 490 9.69 1.75 34.25
N GLY A 491 11.02 1.57 34.30
CA GLY A 491 11.68 0.28 34.61
C GLY A 491 11.46 -0.29 36.01
N ALA A 492 10.48 0.22 36.76
CA ALA A 492 10.11 -0.27 38.07
C ALA A 492 8.61 -0.59 38.13
N ALA A 493 8.30 -1.87 38.41
CA ALA A 493 6.95 -2.33 38.69
C ALA A 493 6.37 -1.70 39.99
N ASP A 494 7.25 -1.25 40.88
CA ASP A 494 6.90 -0.64 42.17
C ASP A 494 6.47 0.83 42.00
N PRO A 495 5.22 1.20 42.37
CA PRO A 495 4.70 2.56 42.25
C PRO A 495 5.52 3.61 43.00
N THR A 496 6.28 3.21 44.02
CA THR A 496 7.12 4.09 44.84
C THR A 496 8.30 4.68 44.05
N LYS A 497 8.77 3.94 43.04
CA LYS A 497 9.92 4.29 42.19
C LYS A 497 9.52 5.04 40.90
N LYS A 498 8.22 5.14 40.62
CA LYS A 498 7.68 5.86 39.46
C LYS A 498 7.69 7.37 39.68
N ARG A 499 7.59 8.17 38.61
CA ARG A 499 7.43 9.64 38.71
C ARG A 499 6.03 10.04 38.27
N PHE A 500 5.45 11.01 38.96
CA PHE A 500 4.10 11.50 38.74
C PHE A 500 4.11 13.01 38.55
N ARG A 501 3.32 13.48 37.59
CA ARG A 501 3.00 14.89 37.35
C ARG A 501 1.70 15.22 38.03
N ILE A 502 1.74 16.21 38.91
CA ILE A 502 0.57 16.76 39.60
C ILE A 502 0.29 18.14 39.01
N VAL A 503 -0.85 18.29 38.36
CA VAL A 503 -1.33 19.59 37.87
C VAL A 503 -2.20 20.20 38.95
N VAL A 504 -1.95 21.46 39.32
CA VAL A 504 -2.65 22.17 40.39
C VAL A 504 -3.25 23.46 39.84
N SER A 505 -4.47 23.77 40.27
CA SER A 505 -5.08 25.09 40.06
C SER A 505 -4.21 26.19 40.67
N ALA A 506 -4.38 27.44 40.23
CA ALA A 506 -3.68 28.58 40.81
C ALA A 506 -3.77 28.57 42.36
N GLN A 507 -2.62 28.66 43.03
CA GLN A 507 -2.51 28.62 44.49
C GLN A 507 -2.63 30.04 45.05
N ALA A 508 -3.70 30.31 45.79
CA ALA A 508 -3.95 31.60 46.41
C ALA A 508 -3.28 31.69 47.79
N ALA A 509 -1.96 31.63 47.84
CA ALA A 509 -1.23 31.91 49.08
C ALA A 509 0.13 32.58 48.80
N ARG A 510 0.18 33.89 49.08
CA ARG A 510 1.39 34.71 49.26
C ARG A 510 2.46 34.65 48.15
N SER A 511 2.09 34.83 46.89
CA SER A 511 3.08 35.31 45.90
C SER A 511 2.46 36.21 44.83
N ARG A 512 3.27 37.14 44.33
CA ARG A 512 2.94 38.11 43.27
C ARG A 512 3.13 37.46 41.89
N GLN A 513 2.74 36.20 41.70
CA GLN A 513 2.73 35.55 40.39
C GLN A 513 1.28 35.26 39.96
N ARG A 514 0.88 35.88 38.85
CA ARG A 514 -0.43 35.75 38.21
C ARG A 514 -0.36 34.79 37.02
N THR A 515 0.11 33.56 37.22
CA THR A 515 0.01 32.54 36.17
C THR A 515 -0.83 31.38 36.69
N ALA A 516 -1.86 31.02 35.94
CA ALA A 516 -2.74 29.91 36.26
C ALA A 516 -2.08 28.59 35.84
N GLY A 517 -1.99 27.63 36.78
CA GLY A 517 -1.55 26.25 36.54
C GLY A 517 -0.10 25.99 36.91
N ASN A 518 0.14 25.48 38.12
CA ASN A 518 1.46 24.97 38.53
C ASN A 518 1.48 23.45 38.37
N THR A 519 2.53 22.92 37.73
CA THR A 519 2.76 21.48 37.61
C THR A 519 3.96 21.05 38.44
N TYR A 520 3.81 19.99 39.25
CA TYR A 520 4.87 19.41 40.06
C TYR A 520 5.22 18.02 39.55
N LEU A 521 6.51 17.71 39.43
CA LEU A 521 7.00 16.39 39.06
C LEU A 521 7.66 15.73 40.27
N VAL A 522 7.07 14.63 40.74
CA VAL A 522 7.37 14.05 42.05
C VAL A 522 7.56 12.55 41.96
N SER A 523 8.47 11.99 42.75
CA SER A 523 8.65 10.54 42.86
C SER A 523 7.49 9.91 43.64
N GLY A 524 7.12 8.67 43.34
CA GLY A 524 6.02 7.97 44.03
C GLY A 524 6.18 7.94 45.55
N LYS A 525 7.42 7.78 46.05
CA LYS A 525 7.75 7.88 47.47
C LYS A 525 7.40 9.23 48.12
N ASP A 526 7.49 10.32 47.37
CA ASP A 526 7.31 11.69 47.84
C ASP A 526 5.92 12.27 47.46
N MET A 527 5.03 11.42 46.92
CA MET A 527 3.75 11.85 46.39
C MET A 527 2.84 12.42 47.49
N SER A 528 2.78 11.76 48.63
CA SER A 528 1.92 12.15 49.75
C SER A 528 2.37 13.45 50.41
N SER A 529 3.69 13.69 50.51
CA SER A 529 4.24 14.93 51.06
C SER A 529 3.97 16.10 50.12
N GLN A 530 4.11 15.91 48.80
CA GLN A 530 3.80 16.97 47.84
C GLN A 530 2.30 17.31 47.81
N MET A 531 1.40 16.31 47.87
CA MET A 531 -0.04 16.57 47.92
C MET A 531 -0.41 17.39 49.16
N LYS A 532 0.14 17.04 50.33
CA LYS A 532 -0.06 17.81 51.57
C LYS A 532 0.44 19.25 51.43
N TYR A 533 1.61 19.44 50.81
CA TYR A 533 2.18 20.76 50.53
C TYR A 533 1.30 21.59 49.58
N ILE A 534 0.72 20.96 48.56
CA ILE A 534 -0.18 21.61 47.60
C ILE A 534 -1.47 22.07 48.29
N HIS A 535 -2.05 21.21 49.13
CA HIS A 535 -3.28 21.51 49.85
C HIS A 535 -3.08 22.57 50.95
N SER A 536 -1.95 22.54 51.66
CA SER A 536 -1.64 23.55 52.69
C SER A 536 -1.48 24.96 52.12
N ARG A 537 -1.12 25.07 50.84
CA ARG A 537 -1.07 26.33 50.07
C ARG A 537 -2.39 26.71 49.40
N GLY A 538 -3.48 25.99 49.69
CA GLY A 538 -4.80 26.24 49.11
C GLY A 538 -4.93 25.87 47.62
N GLY A 539 -4.00 25.07 47.08
CA GLY A 539 -4.09 24.56 45.71
C GLY A 539 -5.06 23.38 45.60
N LYS A 540 -5.85 23.35 44.53
CA LYS A 540 -6.67 22.18 44.16
C LYS A 540 -5.94 21.37 43.09
N ILE A 541 -5.74 20.09 43.34
CA ILE A 541 -5.14 19.17 42.36
C ILE A 541 -6.17 18.92 41.25
N LEU A 542 -5.80 19.22 40.00
CA LEU A 542 -6.62 19.03 38.81
C LEU A 542 -6.42 17.64 38.21
N SER A 543 -5.18 17.17 38.12
CA SER A 543 -4.87 15.83 37.64
C SER A 543 -3.54 15.31 38.19
N ILE A 544 -3.45 13.99 38.35
CA ILE A 544 -2.22 13.28 38.66
C ILE A 544 -2.00 12.27 37.54
N THR A 545 -0.88 12.39 36.84
CA THR A 545 -0.55 11.54 35.69
C THR A 545 0.83 10.95 35.88
N GLU A 546 1.00 9.66 35.60
CA GLU A 546 2.34 9.04 35.59
C GLU A 546 3.16 9.67 34.45
N VAL A 547 4.35 10.19 34.77
CA VAL A 547 5.30 10.68 33.77
C VAL A 547 6.22 9.51 33.45
N MET A 548 6.09 9.00 32.22
CA MET A 548 6.87 7.85 31.73
C MET A 548 8.32 8.22 31.46
#